data_AF-A0A328SBL3-F1
#
_entry.id   AF-A0A328SBL3-F1
#
_cell.length_a   1.000
_cell.length_b   1.000
_cell.length_c   1.000
_cell.angle_alpha   90.00
_cell.angle_beta   90.00
_cell.angle_gamma   90.00
#
_symmetry.space_group_name_H-M   'P 1'
#
loop_
_entity.id
_entity.type
_entity.pdbx_description
1 polymer ?
#
loop_
_entity_poly.entity_id
_entity_poly.type
_entity_poly.pdbx_seq_one_letter_code
_entity_poly.pdbx_strand_id
1 'polypeptide(L)'
;MDNKKTFLISIILLIIAVSVIVMLTNSEKYERIEITPNGTSIEVPFNQSKYRGEIVNVKIWNWDKGLLLAYNSNENNDVLQLGKFSFNAMNELIESGDRQNIDGFTCYQINADELLEIHLFDIIKVNYDGDFYCICLNNETTSDSIIICSNDKDVALHMAKSVQFRNVYPNNTPSNDSGSTIEEITEDLLSESPISDNVTSLLSKT
;
A
#
# COMPACT_ATOMS: atom_id res chain seq x y z
N MET A 1 -40.98 24.47 -31.28
CA MET A 1 -39.55 24.37 -30.90
C MET A 1 -38.75 24.37 -32.19
N ASP A 2 -37.87 25.36 -32.41
CA ASP A 2 -37.14 25.50 -33.67
C ASP A 2 -36.29 24.27 -33.97
N ASN A 3 -36.34 23.76 -35.20
CA ASN A 3 -35.58 22.57 -35.63
C ASN A 3 -34.07 22.68 -35.32
N LYS A 4 -33.51 23.89 -35.32
CA LYS A 4 -32.11 24.15 -34.90
C LYS A 4 -31.87 23.89 -33.41
N LYS A 5 -32.81 24.24 -32.53
CA LYS A 5 -32.71 23.97 -31.09
C LYS A 5 -32.85 22.48 -30.79
N THR A 6 -33.75 21.80 -31.48
CA THR A 6 -33.94 20.35 -31.36
C THR A 6 -32.69 19.58 -31.81
N PHE A 7 -32.07 20.00 -32.91
CA PHE A 7 -30.81 19.42 -33.40
C PHE A 7 -29.65 19.59 -32.40
N LEU A 8 -29.52 20.78 -31.80
CA LEU A 8 -28.47 21.06 -30.83
C LEU A 8 -28.61 20.22 -29.54
N ILE A 9 -29.85 20.07 -29.04
CA ILE A 9 -30.14 19.24 -27.86
C ILE A 9 -29.80 17.76 -28.14
N SER A 10 -30.07 17.27 -29.35
CA SER A 10 -29.76 15.89 -29.73
C SER A 10 -28.25 15.60 -29.75
N ILE A 11 -27.42 16.55 -30.18
CA ILE A 11 -25.96 16.40 -30.16
C ILE A 11 -25.44 16.38 -28.73
N ILE A 12 -25.96 17.25 -27.86
CA ILE A 12 -25.56 17.29 -26.45
C ILE A 12 -25.89 15.96 -25.76
N LEU A 13 -27.09 15.42 -26.00
CA LEU A 13 -27.50 14.10 -25.50
C LEU A 13 -26.58 12.97 -25.99
N LEU A 14 -26.16 13.02 -27.26
CA LEU A 14 -25.23 12.03 -27.82
C LEU A 14 -23.86 12.09 -27.13
N ILE A 15 -23.33 13.29 -26.89
CA ILE A 15 -22.03 13.49 -26.21
C ILE A 15 -22.09 12.93 -24.78
N ILE A 16 -23.16 13.20 -24.05
CA ILE A 16 -23.37 12.68 -22.69
C ILE A 16 -23.49 11.15 -22.71
N ALA A 17 -24.20 10.58 -23.67
CA ALA A 17 -24.32 9.13 -23.78
C ALA A 17 -22.98 8.45 -24.04
N VAL A 18 -22.16 9.02 -24.95
CA VAL A 18 -20.81 8.50 -25.25
C VAL A 18 -19.89 8.61 -24.05
N SER A 19 -19.89 9.74 -23.33
CA SER A 19 -19.03 9.90 -22.15
C SER A 19 -19.37 8.90 -21.04
N VAL A 20 -20.66 8.64 -20.80
CA VAL A 20 -21.11 7.63 -19.82
C VAL A 20 -20.68 6.23 -20.24
N ILE A 21 -20.84 5.87 -21.52
CA ILE A 21 -20.42 4.55 -22.04
C ILE A 21 -18.91 4.38 -21.88
N VAL A 22 -18.11 5.38 -22.23
CA VAL A 22 -16.64 5.34 -22.09
C VAL A 22 -16.22 5.19 -20.63
N MET A 23 -16.89 5.89 -19.70
CA MET A 23 -16.63 5.73 -18.27
C MET A 23 -16.94 4.31 -17.77
N LEU A 24 -18.05 3.72 -18.21
CA LEU A 24 -18.44 2.36 -17.82
C LEU A 24 -17.51 1.28 -18.39
N THR A 25 -16.91 1.50 -19.57
CA THR A 25 -15.96 0.55 -20.18
C THR A 25 -14.54 0.67 -19.62
N ASN A 26 -14.15 1.85 -19.15
CA ASN A 26 -12.81 2.10 -18.62
C ASN A 26 -12.68 1.91 -17.11
N SER A 27 -13.77 1.59 -16.41
CA SER A 27 -13.70 1.31 -14.97
C SER A 27 -12.98 -0.01 -14.73
N GLU A 28 -11.86 0.03 -14.01
CA GLU A 28 -11.21 -1.19 -13.54
C GLU A 28 -12.17 -1.97 -12.63
N LYS A 29 -12.27 -3.28 -12.88
CA LYS A 29 -13.08 -4.19 -12.07
C LYS A 29 -12.18 -4.83 -11.04
N TYR A 30 -12.71 -5.03 -9.84
CA TYR A 30 -12.00 -5.64 -8.74
C TYR A 30 -12.74 -6.87 -8.20
N GLU A 31 -11.99 -7.84 -7.69
CA GLU A 31 -12.50 -8.95 -6.88
C GLU A 31 -11.89 -8.95 -5.50
N ARG A 32 -12.67 -9.34 -4.51
CA ARG A 32 -12.18 -9.53 -3.15
C ARG A 32 -11.56 -10.93 -3.02
N ILE A 33 -10.31 -10.97 -2.60
CA ILE A 33 -9.62 -12.19 -2.21
C ILE A 33 -9.43 -12.21 -0.69
N GLU A 34 -9.42 -13.42 -0.13
CA GLU A 34 -9.11 -13.66 1.27
C GLU A 34 -7.69 -14.20 1.39
N ILE A 35 -6.87 -13.50 2.16
CA ILE A 35 -5.54 -13.92 2.56
C ILE A 35 -5.73 -14.88 3.74
N THR A 36 -5.85 -16.16 3.40
CA THR A 36 -5.81 -17.22 4.40
C THR A 36 -4.42 -17.26 5.04
N PRO A 37 -4.28 -17.81 6.26
CA PRO A 37 -5.29 -18.25 7.20
C PRO A 37 -5.92 -17.11 8.03
N ASN A 38 -5.40 -15.86 8.00
CA ASN A 38 -5.84 -14.77 8.90
C ASN A 38 -7.20 -14.14 8.56
N GLY A 39 -7.75 -14.46 7.39
CA GLY A 39 -9.04 -13.93 6.94
C GLY A 39 -9.00 -12.45 6.58
N THR A 40 -7.80 -11.85 6.59
CA THR A 40 -7.56 -10.52 6.03
C THR A 40 -7.94 -10.53 4.56
N SER A 41 -8.70 -9.55 4.11
CA SER A 41 -9.20 -9.51 2.73
C SER A 41 -8.83 -8.22 2.03
N ILE A 42 -8.65 -8.30 0.72
CA ILE A 42 -8.24 -7.18 -0.13
C ILE A 42 -8.91 -7.32 -1.49
N GLU A 43 -9.27 -6.20 -2.11
CA GLU A 43 -9.71 -6.17 -3.51
C GLU A 43 -8.50 -6.09 -4.43
N VAL A 44 -8.47 -6.92 -5.46
CA VAL A 44 -7.41 -7.00 -6.47
C VAL A 44 -8.00 -6.87 -7.88
N PRO A 45 -7.22 -6.45 -8.89
CA PRO A 45 -7.71 -6.38 -10.28
C PRO A 45 -8.29 -7.71 -10.77
N PHE A 46 -9.58 -7.65 -11.15
CA PHE A 46 -10.42 -8.81 -11.50
C PHE A 46 -9.83 -9.60 -12.67
N ASN A 47 -9.66 -10.92 -12.49
CA ASN A 47 -9.11 -11.85 -13.49
C ASN A 47 -7.69 -11.54 -13.98
N GLN A 48 -7.00 -10.56 -13.40
CA GLN A 48 -5.62 -10.22 -13.74
C GLN A 48 -4.63 -10.76 -12.70
N SER A 49 -5.04 -10.71 -11.44
CA SER A 49 -4.21 -11.09 -10.29
C SER A 49 -4.08 -12.60 -10.18
N LYS A 50 -2.86 -13.12 -10.29
CA LYS A 50 -2.54 -14.55 -10.19
C LYS A 50 -1.76 -14.84 -8.92
N TYR A 51 -2.27 -15.76 -8.12
CA TYR A 51 -1.52 -16.31 -7.00
C TYR A 51 -0.32 -17.11 -7.53
N ARG A 52 0.88 -16.74 -7.09
CA ARG A 52 2.15 -17.39 -7.49
C ARG A 52 2.66 -18.39 -6.48
N GLY A 53 1.98 -18.53 -5.34
CA GLY A 53 2.35 -19.43 -4.27
C GLY A 53 2.86 -18.67 -3.05
N GLU A 54 3.44 -19.46 -2.17
CA GLU A 54 3.95 -19.02 -0.88
C GLU A 54 5.42 -19.36 -0.80
N ILE A 55 6.25 -18.36 -0.54
CA ILE A 55 7.68 -18.54 -0.36
C ILE A 55 8.01 -18.02 1.04
N VAL A 56 8.44 -18.93 1.92
CA VAL A 56 8.90 -18.55 3.26
C VAL A 56 7.80 -17.76 4.03
N ASN A 57 6.56 -18.27 3.99
CA ASN A 57 5.35 -17.67 4.56
C ASN A 57 4.94 -16.30 3.98
N VAL A 58 5.59 -15.83 2.92
CA VAL A 58 5.15 -14.68 2.15
C VAL A 58 4.30 -15.18 0.99
N LYS A 59 3.04 -14.77 0.96
CA LYS A 59 2.08 -15.09 -0.09
C LYS A 59 2.16 -14.03 -1.17
N ILE A 60 2.23 -14.48 -2.41
CA ILE A 60 2.61 -13.62 -3.53
C ILE A 60 1.54 -13.70 -4.61
N TRP A 61 1.01 -12.55 -4.98
CA TRP A 61 0.17 -12.37 -6.16
C TRP A 61 0.85 -11.40 -7.10
N ASN A 62 0.75 -11.64 -8.40
CA ASN A 62 1.18 -10.67 -9.38
C ASN A 62 0.20 -10.57 -10.56
N TRP A 63 0.28 -9.46 -11.26
CA TRP A 63 -0.38 -9.20 -12.53
C TRP A 63 0.57 -8.39 -13.40
N ASP A 64 0.16 -8.08 -14.63
CA ASP A 64 1.03 -7.43 -15.62
C ASP A 64 1.49 -6.03 -15.18
N LYS A 65 0.77 -5.42 -14.23
CA LYS A 65 0.96 -4.04 -13.77
C LYS A 65 1.42 -3.94 -12.31
N GLY A 66 1.54 -5.06 -11.58
CA GLY A 66 1.83 -4.97 -10.16
C GLY A 66 1.90 -6.29 -9.41
N LEU A 67 2.11 -6.13 -8.12
CA LEU A 67 2.52 -7.14 -7.16
C LEU A 67 1.79 -6.89 -5.83
N LEU A 68 1.33 -7.97 -5.21
CA LEU A 68 0.85 -7.98 -3.84
C LEU A 68 1.63 -9.03 -3.06
N LEU A 69 2.22 -8.60 -1.95
CA LEU A 69 2.86 -9.45 -0.96
C LEU A 69 2.06 -9.39 0.34
N ALA A 70 1.80 -10.55 0.93
CA ALA A 70 1.20 -10.64 2.25
C ALA A 70 2.03 -11.58 3.11
N TYR A 71 2.32 -11.14 4.33
CA TYR A 71 3.08 -11.88 5.32
C TYR A 71 2.36 -11.82 6.66
N ASN A 72 2.33 -12.93 7.38
CA ASN A 72 1.86 -12.96 8.76
C ASN A 72 2.92 -13.58 9.66
N SER A 73 3.26 -12.88 10.74
CA SER A 73 4.33 -13.31 11.63
C SER A 73 3.91 -14.37 12.66
N ASN A 74 2.62 -14.67 12.81
CA ASN A 74 2.10 -15.69 13.73
C ASN A 74 2.08 -17.11 13.13
N GLU A 75 2.31 -17.28 11.82
CA GLU A 75 2.15 -18.58 11.14
C GLU A 75 3.30 -19.58 11.37
N ASN A 76 4.57 -19.17 11.58
CA ASN A 76 5.66 -20.10 11.92
C ASN A 76 6.99 -19.41 12.35
N ASN A 77 7.58 -19.84 13.48
CA ASN A 77 8.75 -19.19 14.12
C ASN A 77 10.13 -19.44 13.51
N ASP A 78 10.36 -20.58 12.83
CA ASP A 78 11.71 -20.95 12.36
C ASP A 78 12.00 -20.51 10.91
N VAL A 79 10.96 -20.41 10.08
CA VAL A 79 11.00 -19.90 8.69
C VAL A 79 10.96 -18.36 8.65
N LEU A 80 10.67 -17.78 9.82
CA LEU A 80 10.41 -16.37 10.11
C LEU A 80 11.61 -15.45 9.77
N GLN A 81 12.86 -15.96 9.81
CA GLN A 81 14.05 -15.14 9.54
C GLN A 81 14.22 -14.83 8.05
N LEU A 82 14.17 -15.85 7.17
CA LEU A 82 14.38 -15.67 5.73
C LEU A 82 13.26 -14.83 5.08
N GLY A 83 12.03 -14.98 5.57
CA GLY A 83 10.85 -14.23 5.10
C GLY A 83 10.95 -12.77 5.52
N LYS A 84 11.35 -12.52 6.78
CA LYS A 84 11.66 -11.18 7.27
C LYS A 84 12.79 -10.52 6.47
N PHE A 85 13.89 -11.21 6.17
CA PHE A 85 14.98 -10.60 5.40
C PHE A 85 14.55 -10.15 4.01
N SER A 86 13.77 -10.96 3.30
CA SER A 86 13.34 -10.62 1.93
C SER A 86 12.23 -9.56 1.92
N PHE A 87 11.32 -9.61 2.89
CA PHE A 87 10.31 -8.58 3.10
C PHE A 87 10.96 -7.25 3.54
N ASN A 88 11.99 -7.31 4.38
CA ASN A 88 12.77 -6.14 4.78
C ASN A 88 13.57 -5.57 3.61
N ALA A 89 14.19 -6.39 2.77
CA ALA A 89 14.89 -5.91 1.57
C ALA A 89 13.93 -5.20 0.61
N MET A 90 12.69 -5.72 0.47
CA MET A 90 11.64 -5.04 -0.28
C MET A 90 11.24 -3.71 0.40
N ASN A 91 11.08 -3.68 1.72
CA ASN A 91 10.79 -2.45 2.45
C ASN A 91 11.93 -1.43 2.31
N GLU A 92 13.19 -1.84 2.39
CA GLU A 92 14.36 -0.97 2.21
C GLU A 92 14.38 -0.37 0.79
N LEU A 93 14.08 -1.17 -0.23
CA LEU A 93 13.93 -0.69 -1.61
C LEU A 93 12.79 0.33 -1.71
N ILE A 94 11.65 0.04 -1.09
CA ILE A 94 10.48 0.93 -1.06
C ILE A 94 10.79 2.24 -0.34
N GLU A 95 11.44 2.17 0.83
CA GLU A 95 11.83 3.35 1.63
C GLU A 95 12.87 4.22 0.93
N SER A 96 13.65 3.66 0.00
CA SER A 96 14.55 4.45 -0.86
C SER A 96 13.83 5.24 -1.96
N GLY A 97 12.55 4.93 -2.23
CA GLY A 97 11.72 5.64 -3.19
C GLY A 97 11.24 7.00 -2.67
N ASP A 98 10.73 7.83 -3.59
CA ASP A 98 10.20 9.14 -3.27
C ASP A 98 8.90 9.00 -2.45
N ARG A 99 8.96 9.37 -1.18
CA ARG A 99 7.82 9.30 -0.26
C ARG A 99 6.76 10.36 -0.60
N GLN A 100 5.51 9.92 -0.75
CA GLN A 100 4.35 10.75 -1.02
C GLN A 100 3.18 10.38 -0.10
N ASN A 101 2.37 11.38 0.26
CA ASN A 101 1.08 11.12 0.91
C ASN A 101 -0.03 11.11 -0.16
N ILE A 102 -0.80 10.03 -0.23
CA ILE A 102 -1.92 9.88 -1.16
C ILE A 102 -3.17 9.45 -0.37
N ASP A 103 -4.14 10.37 -0.22
CA ASP A 103 -5.36 10.16 0.56
C ASP A 103 -5.11 9.57 1.98
N GLY A 104 -4.07 10.04 2.66
CA GLY A 104 -3.72 9.59 4.01
C GLY A 104 -2.85 8.33 4.07
N PHE A 105 -2.53 7.72 2.93
CA PHE A 105 -1.59 6.61 2.85
C PHE A 105 -0.18 7.11 2.52
N THR A 106 0.82 6.55 3.19
CA THR A 106 2.21 6.69 2.75
C THR A 106 2.43 5.80 1.53
N CYS A 107 2.72 6.41 0.40
CA CYS A 107 3.07 5.75 -0.84
C CYS A 107 4.50 6.11 -1.20
N TYR A 108 5.26 5.14 -1.68
CA TYR A 108 6.61 5.34 -2.17
C TYR A 108 6.60 5.19 -3.68
N GLN A 109 7.02 6.24 -4.39
CA GLN A 109 7.20 6.21 -5.82
C GLN A 109 8.63 5.80 -6.13
N ILE A 110 8.79 4.63 -6.72
CA ILE A 110 10.07 4.13 -7.20
C ILE A 110 10.14 4.50 -8.69
N ASN A 111 10.92 5.52 -9.02
CA ASN A 111 11.15 5.92 -10.41
C ASN A 111 12.18 4.97 -11.01
N ALA A 112 11.74 4.20 -12.00
CA ALA A 112 12.61 3.29 -12.72
C ALA A 112 12.79 3.84 -14.14
N ASP A 113 13.83 4.67 -14.32
CA ASP A 113 14.25 5.18 -15.65
C ASP A 113 14.69 4.01 -16.58
N GLU A 114 14.99 2.85 -15.99
CA GLU A 114 15.26 1.58 -16.65
C GLU A 114 14.39 0.47 -16.01
N LEU A 115 14.22 -0.65 -16.70
CA LEU A 115 13.41 -1.79 -16.28
C LEU A 115 13.74 -2.24 -14.84
N LEU A 116 12.80 -2.08 -13.91
CA LEU A 116 12.97 -2.46 -12.51
C LEU A 116 12.84 -3.99 -12.40
N GLU A 117 13.96 -4.68 -12.16
CA GLU A 117 13.97 -6.10 -11.83
C GLU A 117 13.87 -6.28 -10.31
N ILE A 118 12.67 -6.59 -9.84
CA ILE A 118 12.46 -6.93 -8.43
C ILE A 118 12.76 -8.42 -8.25
N HIS A 119 13.84 -8.70 -7.52
CA HIS A 119 14.18 -10.04 -7.07
C HIS A 119 13.50 -10.34 -5.74
N LEU A 120 12.37 -11.04 -5.80
CA LEU A 120 11.75 -11.61 -4.61
C LEU A 120 12.20 -13.07 -4.48
N PHE A 121 13.00 -13.33 -3.45
CA PHE A 121 13.47 -14.66 -3.08
C PHE A 121 14.17 -15.44 -4.21
N ASP A 122 15.17 -14.92 -4.92
CA ASP A 122 15.92 -15.59 -6.02
C ASP A 122 15.08 -16.28 -7.15
N ILE A 123 13.75 -16.25 -7.07
CA ILE A 123 12.82 -17.14 -7.77
C ILE A 123 11.79 -16.32 -8.55
N ILE A 124 11.37 -15.18 -8.01
CA ILE A 124 10.43 -14.28 -8.67
C ILE A 124 11.20 -13.08 -9.19
N LYS A 125 11.27 -13.00 -10.52
CA LYS A 125 11.72 -11.82 -11.25
C LYS A 125 10.48 -11.16 -11.82
N VAL A 126 10.23 -9.91 -11.43
CA VAL A 126 9.20 -9.10 -12.06
C VAL A 126 9.84 -7.86 -12.64
N ASN A 127 9.49 -7.59 -13.89
CA ASN A 127 10.06 -6.54 -14.71
C ASN A 127 8.98 -5.51 -14.97
N TYR A 128 9.20 -4.29 -14.49
CA TYR A 128 8.28 -3.17 -14.72
C TYR A 128 9.01 -2.03 -15.43
N ASP A 129 8.28 -1.33 -16.29
CA ASP A 129 8.73 -0.14 -16.99
C ASP A 129 7.95 1.08 -16.46
N GLY A 130 8.67 2.15 -16.14
CA GLY A 130 8.12 3.38 -15.56
C GLY A 130 7.94 3.37 -14.03
N ASP A 131 7.18 4.34 -13.55
CA ASP A 131 6.98 4.59 -12.12
C ASP A 131 6.24 3.43 -11.44
N PHE A 132 6.71 3.06 -10.25
CA PHE A 132 6.09 2.01 -9.44
C PHE A 132 5.67 2.58 -8.08
N TYR A 133 4.39 2.50 -7.78
CA TYR A 133 3.76 3.04 -6.58
C TYR A 133 3.56 1.93 -5.56
N CYS A 134 4.29 1.99 -4.44
CA CYS A 134 4.25 0.99 -3.38
C CYS A 134 3.63 1.55 -2.09
N ILE A 135 2.67 0.83 -1.52
CA ILE A 135 2.03 1.12 -0.23
C ILE A 135 2.25 -0.07 0.70
N CYS A 136 2.86 0.20 1.85
CA CYS A 136 3.09 -0.79 2.90
C CYS A 136 2.07 -0.58 4.03
N LEU A 137 1.37 -1.65 4.40
CA LEU A 137 0.36 -1.65 5.45
C LEU A 137 0.74 -2.71 6.48
N ASN A 138 0.89 -2.31 7.73
CA ASN A 138 1.17 -3.22 8.84
C ASN A 138 0.04 -3.11 9.87
N ASN A 139 -0.41 -4.24 10.38
CA ASN A 139 -1.35 -4.31 11.48
C ASN A 139 -0.73 -5.05 12.64
N GLU A 140 -0.42 -4.34 13.72
CA GLU A 140 0.22 -4.94 14.90
C GLU A 140 -0.68 -5.97 15.58
N THR A 141 -2.00 -5.74 15.58
CA THR A 141 -2.99 -6.59 16.25
C THR A 141 -3.18 -7.94 15.57
N THR A 142 -3.21 -7.97 14.24
CA THR A 142 -3.32 -9.22 13.45
C THR A 142 -1.95 -9.79 13.08
N SER A 143 -0.91 -8.97 13.25
CA SER A 143 0.47 -9.24 12.85
C SER A 143 0.63 -9.51 11.35
N ASP A 144 -0.30 -8.97 10.55
CA ASP A 144 -0.27 -8.97 9.09
C ASP A 144 0.52 -7.77 8.57
N SER A 145 1.34 -8.05 7.57
CA SER A 145 2.05 -7.07 6.77
C SER A 145 1.70 -7.27 5.30
N ILE A 146 1.25 -6.21 4.65
CA ILE A 146 0.82 -6.20 3.25
C ILE A 146 1.64 -5.15 2.50
N ILE A 147 2.25 -5.54 1.39
CA ILE A 147 2.88 -4.63 0.43
C ILE A 147 2.09 -4.71 -0.86
N ILE A 148 1.59 -3.57 -1.32
CA ILE A 148 0.91 -3.42 -2.60
C ILE A 148 1.81 -2.55 -3.46
N CYS A 149 2.20 -3.04 -4.63
CA CYS A 149 2.89 -2.22 -5.60
C CYS A 149 2.23 -2.31 -6.98
N SER A 150 2.06 -1.18 -7.65
CA SER A 150 1.44 -1.08 -8.97
C SER A 150 2.07 0.03 -9.78
N ASN A 151 2.14 -0.11 -11.10
CA ASN A 151 2.50 0.99 -12.00
C ASN A 151 1.35 2.00 -12.20
N ASP A 152 0.17 1.68 -11.66
CA ASP A 152 -0.98 2.56 -11.60
C ASP A 152 -1.24 2.94 -10.14
N LYS A 153 -1.09 4.24 -9.86
CA LYS A 153 -1.29 4.85 -8.54
C LYS A 153 -2.71 4.65 -8.02
N ASP A 154 -3.72 4.76 -8.87
CA ASP A 154 -5.12 4.65 -8.46
C ASP A 154 -5.45 3.20 -8.09
N VAL A 155 -4.85 2.23 -8.78
CA VAL A 155 -4.97 0.81 -8.44
C VAL A 155 -4.32 0.52 -7.10
N ALA A 156 -3.07 0.97 -6.88
CA ALA A 156 -2.39 0.78 -5.58
C ALA A 156 -3.23 1.37 -4.43
N LEU A 157 -3.77 2.58 -4.63
CA LEU A 157 -4.60 3.26 -3.64
C LEU A 157 -5.93 2.55 -3.39
N HIS A 158 -6.62 2.09 -4.45
CA HIS A 158 -7.87 1.33 -4.33
C HIS A 158 -7.65 0.05 -3.52
N MET A 159 -6.61 -0.70 -3.88
CA MET A 159 -6.23 -1.93 -3.18
C MET A 159 -5.96 -1.63 -1.69
N ALA A 160 -5.18 -0.58 -1.38
CA ALA A 160 -4.88 -0.21 0.00
C ALA A 160 -6.12 0.15 0.81
N LYS A 161 -7.04 0.95 0.24
CA LYS A 161 -8.32 1.31 0.87
C LYS A 161 -9.25 0.11 1.09
N SER A 162 -9.12 -0.93 0.29
CA SER A 162 -9.99 -2.11 0.34
C SER A 162 -9.58 -3.15 1.40
N VAL A 163 -8.39 -3.00 1.99
CA VAL A 163 -7.82 -3.93 2.96
C VAL A 163 -8.69 -3.95 4.23
N GLN A 164 -9.11 -5.14 4.61
CA GLN A 164 -9.81 -5.40 5.85
C GLN A 164 -9.02 -6.44 6.64
N PHE A 165 -8.25 -5.97 7.62
CA PHE A 165 -7.53 -6.84 8.53
C PHE A 165 -8.52 -7.63 9.39
N ARG A 166 -8.28 -8.94 9.52
CA ARG A 166 -9.01 -9.81 10.45
C ARG A 166 -8.01 -10.67 11.20
N ASN A 167 -8.39 -11.02 12.42
CA ASN A 167 -7.63 -11.97 13.22
C ASN A 167 -8.47 -13.22 13.43
N VAL A 168 -8.06 -14.35 12.84
CA VAL A 168 -8.64 -15.68 13.14
C VAL A 168 -7.81 -16.47 14.16
N TYR A 169 -6.71 -15.90 14.65
CA TYR A 169 -5.96 -16.37 15.80
C TYR A 169 -6.28 -15.48 17.02
N PRO A 170 -7.40 -15.72 17.74
CA PRO A 170 -7.70 -14.95 18.92
C PRO A 170 -6.54 -15.07 19.91
N ASN A 171 -5.85 -13.96 20.14
CA ASN A 171 -4.95 -13.84 21.28
C ASN A 171 -5.83 -13.94 22.53
N ASN A 172 -5.75 -15.04 23.26
CA ASN A 172 -6.43 -15.23 24.55
C ASN A 172 -5.83 -14.36 25.67
N THR A 173 -5.16 -13.27 25.32
CA THR A 173 -4.59 -12.34 26.29
C THR A 173 -5.61 -11.23 26.51
N PRO A 174 -6.25 -11.13 27.68
CA PRO A 174 -7.19 -10.05 27.94
C PRO A 174 -6.43 -8.72 27.90
N SER A 175 -6.62 -7.96 26.83
CA SER A 175 -6.18 -6.57 26.76
C SER A 175 -7.05 -5.76 27.72
N ASN A 176 -6.47 -5.32 28.82
CA ASN A 176 -7.03 -4.19 29.56
C ASN A 176 -7.14 -3.00 28.60
N ASP A 177 -8.24 -2.27 28.72
CA ASP A 177 -8.61 -1.10 27.92
C ASP A 177 -7.42 -0.25 27.45
N SER A 178 -7.27 -0.13 26.14
CA SER A 178 -6.58 0.99 25.50
C SER A 178 -7.18 1.16 24.11
N GLY A 179 -8.07 2.14 23.97
CA GLY A 179 -8.54 2.56 22.66
C GLY A 179 -7.35 3.07 21.86
N SER A 180 -6.99 2.38 20.78
CA SER A 180 -5.93 2.82 19.89
C SER A 180 -6.43 3.97 19.04
N THR A 181 -5.89 5.16 19.29
CA THR A 181 -5.97 6.28 18.37
C THR A 181 -4.99 5.99 17.24
N ILE A 182 -5.41 6.16 15.98
CA ILE A 182 -4.50 6.14 14.84
C ILE A 182 -3.55 7.32 15.02
N GLU A 183 -2.28 7.06 15.37
CA GLU A 183 -1.28 8.12 15.41
C GLU A 183 -0.84 8.43 13.98
N GLU A 184 -1.36 9.55 13.48
CA GLU A 184 -0.82 10.30 12.36
C GLU A 184 0.59 10.76 12.75
N ILE A 185 1.63 10.12 12.20
CA ILE A 185 3.00 10.61 12.33
C ILE A 185 3.13 11.87 11.47
N THR A 186 2.74 13.01 12.03
CA THR A 186 3.08 14.33 11.49
C THR A 186 4.51 14.65 11.90
N GLU A 187 5.39 14.76 10.91
CA GLU A 187 6.73 15.33 11.07
C GLU A 187 6.60 16.80 11.50
N ASP A 188 6.75 17.06 12.80
CA ASP A 188 7.01 18.41 13.31
C ASP A 188 8.52 18.58 13.53
N LEU A 189 9.24 18.84 12.43
CA LEU A 189 10.53 19.52 12.46
C LEU A 189 10.55 20.58 11.37
N LEU A 190 10.01 21.76 11.70
CA LEU A 190 10.47 23.02 11.11
C LEU A 190 10.92 23.98 12.21
N SER A 191 12.17 24.41 12.02
CA SER A 191 13.02 25.20 12.89
C SER A 191 12.55 26.65 13.08
N GLU A 192 12.96 27.26 14.20
CA GLU A 192 13.61 28.58 14.20
C GLU A 192 14.60 28.69 15.39
N SER A 193 15.80 29.20 15.09
CA SER A 193 16.93 29.52 16.01
C SER A 193 16.94 31.05 16.29
N PRO A 194 17.90 31.74 16.98
CA PRO A 194 18.90 31.42 18.02
C PRO A 194 18.95 32.47 19.20
N ILE A 195 20.01 32.42 20.04
CA ILE A 195 20.64 33.49 20.90
C ILE A 195 20.09 33.62 22.35
N SER A 196 20.79 33.13 23.40
CA SER A 196 21.91 33.67 24.22
C SER A 196 21.50 34.51 25.45
N ASP A 197 21.87 34.06 26.66
CA ASP A 197 22.90 34.65 27.55
C ASP A 197 22.71 34.27 29.04
N ASN A 198 23.81 33.81 29.66
CA ASN A 198 24.17 33.81 31.10
C ASN A 198 23.23 33.04 32.07
N VAL A 199 23.74 32.27 33.04
CA VAL A 199 24.51 32.75 34.19
C VAL A 199 25.32 31.61 34.83
N THR A 200 26.59 31.91 35.04
CA THR A 200 27.59 31.31 35.94
C THR A 200 27.07 31.09 37.37
N SER A 201 27.33 29.93 38.00
CA SER A 201 27.51 29.85 39.47
C SER A 201 27.99 28.47 39.95
N LEU A 202 29.30 28.42 40.29
CA LEU A 202 29.91 27.81 41.48
C LEU A 202 29.56 26.34 41.86
N LEU A 203 30.54 25.43 41.81
CA LEU A 203 31.39 25.06 42.96
C LEU A 203 30.60 24.82 44.27
N SER A 204 30.42 23.56 44.67
CA SER A 204 31.30 22.93 45.68
C SER A 204 30.72 21.64 46.28
N LYS A 205 31.67 20.73 46.58
CA LYS A 205 31.69 19.73 47.67
C LYS A 205 30.99 18.36 47.45
N THR A 206 31.89 17.36 47.34
CA THR A 206 31.92 16.03 48.01
C THR A 206 30.63 15.27 48.17
#